data_AF-A0A7V5HGW0-F1
#
_entry.id   AF-A0A7V5HGW0-F1
#
_cell.length_a   1.000
_cell.length_b   1.000
_cell.length_c   1.000
_cell.angle_alpha   90.00
_cell.angle_beta   90.00
_cell.angle_gamma   90.00
#
_symmetry.space_group_name_H-M   'P 1'
#
loop_
_entity.id
_entity.type
_entity.pdbx_description
1 polymer ?
#
loop_
_entity_poly.entity_id
_entity_poly.type
_entity_poly.pdbx_seq_one_letter_code
_entity_poly.pdbx_strand_id
1 'polypeptide(L)'
;MKALFAFGLLILIAFLGSRFLTRRKNFSPFFFIFHTGLIYLLLGIALGNKGLNILSPDVLEHLSPLLILGLGWVGFVFGFQFEKKYLQRFQRKFISFSFFYF
;
A
#
# COMPACT_ATOMS: atom_id res chain seq x y z
N MET A 1 -5.32 22.55 7.99
CA MET A 1 -3.92 22.91 7.66
C MET A 1 -2.93 21.76 7.89
N LYS A 2 -2.78 21.23 9.11
CA LYS A 2 -1.84 20.13 9.40
C LYS A 2 -2.08 18.87 8.55
N ALA A 3 -3.35 18.49 8.33
CA ALA A 3 -3.69 17.34 7.49
C ALA A 3 -3.30 17.53 6.01
N LEU A 4 -3.44 18.73 5.45
CA LEU A 4 -3.01 19.03 4.07
C LEU A 4 -1.49 18.96 3.93
N PHE A 5 -0.75 19.44 4.95
CA PHE A 5 0.70 19.33 4.97
C PHE A 5 1.16 17.88 5.08
N ALA A 6 0.56 17.10 5.99
CA ALA A 6 0.83 15.68 6.11
C ALA A 6 0.52 14.92 4.81
N PHE A 7 -0.59 15.27 4.15
CA PHE A 7 -0.96 14.69 2.86
C PHE A 7 0.05 15.03 1.76
N GLY A 8 0.46 16.30 1.65
CA GLY A 8 1.50 16.72 0.70
C GLY A 8 2.83 16.03 0.95
N LEU A 9 3.21 15.84 2.22
CA LEU A 9 4.40 15.08 2.60
C LEU A 9 4.29 13.61 2.19
N LEU A 10 3.14 12.97 2.43
CA LEU A 10 2.89 11.59 1.99
C LEU A 10 2.98 11.45 0.47
N ILE A 11 2.46 12.41 -0.31
CA ILE A 11 2.59 12.42 -1.77
C ILE A 11 4.07 12.53 -2.18
N LEU A 12 4.83 13.43 -1.57
CA LEU A 12 6.26 13.58 -1.86
C LEU A 12 7.04 12.30 -1.58
N ILE A 13 6.78 11.67 -0.43
CA ILE A 13 7.40 10.40 -0.04
C ILE A 13 7.04 9.31 -1.05
N ALA A 14 5.76 9.20 -1.43
CA ALA A 14 5.29 8.23 -2.42
C ALA A 14 5.93 8.47 -3.80
N PHE A 15 6.05 9.73 -4.22
CA PHE A 15 6.66 10.11 -5.50
C PHE A 15 8.17 9.78 -5.54
N LEU A 16 8.89 10.14 -4.47
CA LEU A 16 10.30 9.80 -4.33
C LEU A 16 10.49 8.28 -4.31
N GLY A 17 9.71 7.58 -3.50
CA GLY A 17 9.72 6.11 -3.42
C GLY A 17 9.49 5.47 -4.79
N SER A 18 8.47 5.90 -5.53
CA SER A 18 8.18 5.40 -6.89
C SER A 18 9.38 5.58 -7.84
N ARG A 19 10.05 6.73 -7.80
CA ARG A 19 11.18 7.02 -8.69
C ARG A 19 12.46 6.27 -8.30
N PHE A 20 12.73 6.11 -7.00
CA PHE A 20 13.94 5.48 -6.50
C PHE A 20 13.87 3.94 -6.49
N LEU A 21 12.72 3.36 -6.11
CA LEU A 21 12.57 1.91 -6.00
C LEU A 21 12.39 1.24 -7.38
N THR A 22 11.67 1.87 -8.30
CA THR A 22 11.38 1.27 -9.62
C THR A 22 12.61 1.18 -10.53
N ARG A 23 13.64 2.00 -10.29
CA ARG A 23 14.85 2.02 -11.14
C ARG A 23 15.79 0.82 -10.92
N ARG A 24 15.63 0.03 -9.85
CA ARG A 24 16.51 -1.11 -9.54
C ARG A 24 15.90 -2.42 -10.04
N LYS A 25 16.28 -2.84 -11.24
CA LYS A 25 15.69 -3.96 -11.98
C LYS A 25 16.14 -5.37 -11.53
N ASN A 26 17.14 -5.49 -10.65
CA ASN A 26 17.83 -6.76 -10.34
C ASN A 26 17.67 -7.28 -8.90
N PHE A 27 16.57 -6.96 -8.21
CA PHE A 27 16.34 -7.52 -6.87
C PHE A 27 15.62 -8.88 -6.93
N SER A 28 16.06 -9.80 -6.08
CA SER A 28 15.34 -11.06 -5.80
C SER A 28 13.90 -10.77 -5.32
N PRO A 29 12.88 -11.58 -5.69
CA PRO A 29 11.47 -11.34 -5.34
C PRO A 29 11.23 -11.12 -3.84
N PHE A 30 11.97 -11.83 -2.97
CA PHE A 30 11.91 -11.61 -1.52
C PHE A 30 12.38 -10.20 -1.14
N PHE A 31 13.51 -9.77 -1.70
CA PHE A 31 14.07 -8.44 -1.44
C PHE A 31 13.16 -7.33 -1.97
N PHE A 32 12.42 -7.59 -3.05
CA PHE A 32 11.45 -6.68 -3.61
C PHE A 32 10.29 -6.40 -2.64
N ILE A 33 9.69 -7.43 -2.02
CA ILE A 33 8.59 -7.28 -1.05
C ILE A 33 9.07 -6.49 0.18
N PHE A 34 10.25 -6.85 0.72
CA PHE A 34 10.83 -6.14 1.85
C PHE A 34 11.15 -4.67 1.51
N HIS A 35 11.73 -4.38 0.35
CA HIS A 35 12.04 -2.99 0.01
C HIS A 35 10.81 -2.15 -0.34
N THR A 36 9.83 -2.72 -1.05
CA THR A 36 8.68 -1.96 -1.54
C THR A 36 7.60 -1.73 -0.50
N GLY A 37 7.42 -2.63 0.46
CA GLY A 37 6.37 -2.51 1.49
C GLY A 37 6.91 -2.04 2.85
N LEU A 38 7.98 -2.68 3.34
CA LEU A 38 8.48 -2.44 4.70
C LEU A 38 8.94 -1.01 4.90
N ILE A 39 9.53 -0.39 3.87
CA ILE A 39 10.05 0.97 3.97
C ILE A 39 8.95 1.99 4.24
N TYR A 40 7.76 1.82 3.65
CA TYR A 40 6.60 2.68 3.91
C TYR A 40 6.01 2.44 5.30
N LEU A 41 6.04 1.20 5.81
CA LEU A 41 5.63 0.91 7.20
C LEU A 41 6.56 1.59 8.20
N LEU A 42 7.88 1.48 8.00
CA LEU A 42 8.88 2.15 8.85
C LEU A 42 8.73 3.68 8.80
N LEU A 43 8.49 4.24 7.60
CA LEU A 43 8.21 5.66 7.44
C LEU A 43 6.92 6.06 8.16
N GLY A 44 5.86 5.26 8.07
CA GLY A 44 4.61 5.49 8.79
C GLY A 44 4.80 5.51 10.31
N ILE A 45 5.61 4.59 10.86
CA ILE A 45 5.96 4.56 12.28
C ILE A 45 6.76 5.81 12.67
N ALA A 46 7.74 6.20 11.86
CA ALA A 46 8.58 7.38 12.10
C ALA A 46 7.80 8.70 11.99
N LEU A 47 6.81 8.78 11.09
CA LEU A 47 5.96 9.96 10.92
C LEU A 47 4.77 9.99 11.90
N GLY A 48 4.44 8.84 12.48
CA GLY A 48 3.35 8.67 13.43
C GLY A 48 3.64 9.21 14.83
N ASN A 49 2.70 8.96 15.74
CA ASN A 49 2.72 9.47 17.12
C ASN A 49 4.00 9.11 17.91
N LYS A 50 4.64 7.97 17.61
CA LYS A 50 5.90 7.54 18.26
C LYS A 50 7.15 8.22 17.72
N GLY A 51 7.07 8.95 16.61
CA GLY A 51 8.19 9.65 16.00
C GLY A 51 7.96 11.15 15.94
N LEU A 52 7.70 11.68 14.73
CA LEU A 52 7.55 13.12 14.48
C LEU A 52 6.15 13.66 14.79
N ASN A 53 5.17 12.79 15.11
CA ASN A 53 3.79 13.13 15.41
C ASN A 53 3.10 13.99 14.31
N ILE A 54 3.50 13.76 13.05
CA ILE A 54 2.93 14.42 11.87
C ILE A 54 1.61 13.74 11.49
N LEU A 55 1.58 12.40 11.60
CA LEU A 55 0.39 11.57 11.44
C LEU A 55 -0.28 11.36 12.81
N SER A 56 -0.80 12.44 13.39
CA SER A 56 -1.57 12.37 14.63
C SER A 56 -2.93 11.69 14.39
N PRO A 57 -3.60 11.17 15.44
CA PRO A 57 -4.91 10.54 15.30
C PRO A 57 -5.93 11.42 14.56
N ASP A 58 -5.98 12.73 14.88
CA ASP A 58 -6.88 13.67 14.21
C ASP A 58 -6.56 13.80 12.72
N VAL A 59 -5.27 13.83 12.33
CA VAL A 59 -4.86 13.92 10.93
C VAL A 59 -5.26 12.66 10.17
N LEU A 60 -5.11 11.48 10.79
CA LEU A 60 -5.54 10.22 10.19
C LEU A 60 -7.06 10.16 10.01
N GLU A 61 -7.83 10.69 10.96
CA GLU A 61 -9.29 10.78 10.85
C GLU A 61 -9.71 11.67 9.67
N HIS A 62 -9.08 12.84 9.51
CA HIS A 62 -9.34 13.73 8.38
C HIS A 62 -8.91 13.13 7.03
N LEU A 63 -7.89 12.26 7.02
CA LEU A 63 -7.44 11.55 5.82
C LEU A 63 -8.25 10.28 5.55
N SER A 64 -9.04 9.79 6.51
CA SER A 64 -9.79 8.54 6.41
C SER A 64 -10.66 8.44 5.16
N PRO A 65 -11.46 9.47 4.76
CA PRO A 65 -12.28 9.39 3.56
C PRO A 65 -11.44 9.13 2.29
N LEU A 66 -10.25 9.73 2.22
CA LEU A 66 -9.34 9.55 1.10
C LEU A 66 -8.70 8.15 1.12
N LEU A 67 -8.33 7.65 2.31
CA LEU A 67 -7.80 6.30 2.45
C LEU A 67 -8.84 5.25 2.05
N ILE A 68 -10.08 5.42 2.48
CA ILE A 68 -11.21 4.56 2.11
C ILE A 68 -11.42 4.60 0.60
N LEU A 69 -11.45 5.79 -0.01
CA LEU A 69 -11.60 5.96 -1.45
C LEU A 69 -10.43 5.30 -2.20
N GLY A 70 -9.19 5.49 -1.74
CA GLY A 70 -8.00 4.91 -2.35
C GLY A 70 -8.00 3.38 -2.27
N LEU A 71 -8.33 2.80 -1.12
CA LEU A 71 -8.45 1.35 -0.95
C LEU A 71 -9.59 0.77 -1.79
N GLY A 72 -10.74 1.45 -1.82
CA GLY A 72 -11.87 1.08 -2.67
C GLY A 72 -11.49 1.13 -4.15
N TRP A 73 -10.76 2.15 -4.59
CA TRP A 73 -10.27 2.26 -5.96
C TRP A 73 -9.29 1.15 -6.33
N VAL A 74 -8.35 0.83 -5.43
CA VAL A 74 -7.42 -0.29 -5.63
C VAL A 74 -8.19 -1.61 -5.76
N GLY A 75 -9.12 -1.87 -4.85
CA GLY A 75 -10.00 -3.05 -4.91
C GLY A 75 -10.83 -3.11 -6.19
N PHE A 76 -11.36 -1.97 -6.64
CA PHE A 76 -12.10 -1.86 -7.89
C PHE A 76 -11.23 -2.18 -9.11
N VAL A 77 -10.02 -1.62 -9.20
CA VAL A 77 -9.09 -1.86 -10.30
C VAL A 77 -8.68 -3.33 -10.37
N PHE A 78 -8.34 -3.95 -9.24
CA PHE A 78 -8.00 -5.38 -9.18
C PHE A 78 -9.21 -6.27 -9.49
N GLY A 79 -10.39 -5.91 -8.97
CA GLY A 79 -11.64 -6.63 -9.24
C GLY A 79 -12.06 -6.54 -10.71
N PHE A 80 -11.84 -5.39 -11.37
CA PHE A 80 -12.13 -5.23 -12.79
C PHE A 80 -11.19 -6.04 -13.69
N GLN A 81 -9.92 -6.15 -13.30
CA GLN A 81 -8.93 -7.01 -13.99
C GLN A 81 -9.11 -8.50 -13.68
N PHE A 82 -9.98 -8.85 -12.73
CA PHE A 82 -10.18 -10.24 -12.32
C PHE A 82 -11.04 -11.01 -13.32
N GLU A 83 -10.41 -11.82 -14.16
CA GLU A 83 -11.14 -12.73 -15.04
C GLU A 83 -11.25 -14.15 -14.45
N LYS A 84 -12.48 -14.60 -14.20
CA LYS A 84 -12.78 -15.96 -13.72
C LYS A 84 -12.18 -17.07 -14.61
N LYS A 85 -12.00 -16.79 -15.91
CA LYS A 85 -11.40 -17.71 -16.88
C LYS A 85 -9.97 -18.09 -16.52
N TYR A 86 -9.18 -17.17 -15.95
CA TYR A 86 -7.83 -17.47 -15.49
C TYR A 86 -7.84 -18.27 -14.19
N LEU A 87 -8.81 -18.03 -13.31
CA LEU A 87 -8.94 -18.76 -12.05
C LEU A 87 -9.15 -20.26 -12.27
N GLN A 88 -9.94 -20.63 -13.27
CA GLN A 88 -10.23 -22.03 -13.62
C GLN A 88 -9.00 -22.82 -14.09
N ARG A 89 -7.90 -22.15 -14.45
CA ARG A 89 -6.64 -22.79 -14.85
C ARG A 89 -5.84 -23.29 -13.64
N PHE A 90 -6.12 -22.79 -12.44
CA PHE A 90 -5.44 -23.21 -11.23
C PHE A 90 -6.13 -24.42 -10.59
N GLN A 91 -5.36 -25.32 -9.98
CA GLN A 91 -5.92 -26.46 -9.26
C GLN A 91 -6.83 -25.97 -8.13
N ARG A 92 -7.99 -26.61 -7.94
CA ARG A 92 -8.98 -26.23 -6.92
C ARG A 92 -8.38 -26.09 -5.51
N LYS A 93 -7.34 -26.87 -5.19
CA LYS A 93 -6.60 -26.79 -3.91
C LYS A 93 -6.00 -25.41 -3.67
N PHE A 94 -5.45 -24.75 -4.69
CA PHE A 94 -4.89 -23.39 -4.56
C PHE A 94 -5.99 -22.35 -4.35
N ILE A 95 -7.13 -22.50 -5.02
CA ILE A 95 -8.28 -21.60 -4.85
C ILE A 95 -8.81 -21.70 -3.41
N SER A 96 -8.99 -22.92 -2.90
CA SER A 96 -9.42 -23.13 -1.52
C SER A 96 -8.42 -22.54 -0.52
N PHE A 97 -7.12 -22.71 -0.76
CA PHE A 97 -6.08 -22.17 0.12
C PHE A 97 -6.15 -20.63 0.24
N SER A 98 -6.46 -19.92 -0.85
CA SER A 98 -6.61 -18.46 -0.83
C SER A 98 -7.78 -17.94 0.03
N PHE A 99 -8.82 -18.74 0.25
CA PHE A 99 -9.96 -18.34 1.09
C PHE A 99 -9.80 -18.72 2.57
N PHE A 100 -9.00 -19.74 2.89
CA PHE A 100 -8.86 -20.27 4.26
C PHE A 100 -7.65 -19.74 5.04
N TYR A 101 -6.74 -18.99 4.40
CA TYR A 101 -5.49 -18.52 5.03
C TYR A 101 -5.45 -17.00 5.30
N PHE A 102 -6.60 -16.34 5.37
CA PHE A 102 -6.72 -14.93 5.76
C PHE A 102 -7.21 -14.77 7.20
#